data_AF-A0A6I5RBA2-F1
#
_entry.id   AF-A0A6I5RBA2-F1
#
_cell.length_a   1.000
_cell.length_b   1.000
_cell.length_c   1.000
_cell.angle_alpha   90.00
_cell.angle_beta   90.00
_cell.angle_gamma   90.00
#
_symmetry.space_group_name_H-M   'P 1'
#
loop_
_entity.id
_entity.type
_entity.pdbx_description
1 polymer ?
#
loop_
_entity_poly.entity_id
_entity_poly.type
_entity_poly.pdbx_seq_one_letter_code
_entity_poly.pdbx_strand_id
1 'polypeptide(L)'
;MGSWVVSLTRCAKNASFIAPIAPDFVVELRSNSDTLASLQEKMTEYIANGVRLGVLIDPKNCQVHIYRPDQTPEILDHPESVNCEPEMPLFQLKMAKVWRKL
;
A
#
# COMPACT_ATOMS: atom_id res chain seq x y z
N MET A 1 -1.85 4.52 -17.15
CA MET A 1 -3.32 4.41 -17.04
C MET A 1 -3.64 3.44 -15.91
N GLY A 2 -4.17 3.93 -14.79
CA GLY A 2 -4.80 3.13 -13.73
C GLY A 2 -3.87 2.56 -12.65
N SER A 3 -3.39 3.42 -11.74
CA SER A 3 -2.96 2.97 -10.40
C SER A 3 -4.23 2.75 -9.57
N TRP A 4 -4.47 1.50 -9.17
CA TRP A 4 -5.64 1.10 -8.39
C TRP A 4 -5.33 1.24 -6.90
N VAL A 5 -5.55 2.42 -6.34
CA VAL A 5 -5.59 2.61 -4.89
C VAL A 5 -6.81 1.85 -4.36
N VAL A 6 -6.62 0.77 -3.60
CA VAL A 6 -7.70 0.20 -2.79
C VAL A 6 -7.72 0.96 -1.47
N SER A 7 -8.43 2.11 -1.46
CA SER A 7 -8.75 2.83 -0.23
C SER A 7 -10.03 2.23 0.36
N LEU A 8 -9.96 1.69 1.57
CA LEU A 8 -11.11 1.15 2.31
C LEU A 8 -12.00 2.24 2.94
N THR A 9 -11.94 3.47 2.44
CA THR A 9 -12.90 4.51 2.82
C THR A 9 -14.16 4.37 1.95
N ARG A 10 -15.28 4.04 2.58
CA ARG A 10 -16.61 4.02 1.95
C ARG A 10 -16.94 5.41 1.39
N CYS A 11 -16.73 5.64 0.09
CA CYS A 11 -17.36 6.71 -0.69
C CYS A 11 -17.41 6.33 -2.18
N ALA A 12 -18.52 6.69 -2.81
CA ALA A 12 -18.94 6.18 -4.11
C ALA A 12 -18.03 6.62 -5.28
N LYS A 13 -17.90 5.69 -6.25
CA LYS A 13 -17.51 5.86 -7.66
C LYS A 13 -17.26 7.31 -8.11
N ASN A 14 -15.98 7.66 -8.31
CA ASN A 14 -15.44 8.46 -9.44
C ASN A 14 -13.96 8.79 -9.14
N ALA A 15 -13.07 8.54 -10.10
CA ALA A 15 -11.62 8.60 -9.97
C ALA A 15 -11.01 10.03 -9.87
N SER A 16 -11.70 10.97 -9.22
CA SER A 16 -11.22 12.36 -9.08
C SER A 16 -11.79 13.09 -7.86
N PHE A 17 -12.34 12.37 -6.88
CA PHE A 17 -12.75 12.94 -5.61
C PHE A 17 -11.90 12.35 -4.48
N ILE A 18 -10.74 12.94 -4.23
CA ILE A 18 -10.08 12.77 -2.93
C ILE A 18 -10.93 13.58 -1.97
N ALA A 19 -11.75 12.89 -1.16
CA ALA A 19 -12.39 13.54 -0.02
C ALA A 19 -11.30 14.32 0.75
N PRO A 20 -11.59 15.51 1.32
CA PRO A 20 -10.60 16.35 2.01
C PRO A 20 -9.98 15.71 3.27
N ILE A 21 -10.16 14.40 3.46
CA ILE A 21 -9.68 13.59 4.57
C ILE A 21 -8.80 12.49 3.97
N ALA A 22 -7.53 12.49 4.37
CA ALA A 22 -6.60 11.41 4.04
C ALA A 22 -7.06 10.10 4.70
N PRO A 23 -6.99 8.95 4.00
CA PRO A 23 -7.31 7.67 4.60
C PRO A 23 -6.29 7.30 5.68
N ASP A 24 -6.70 6.56 6.72
CA ASP A 24 -5.75 6.04 7.72
C ASP A 24 -4.75 5.03 7.10
N PHE A 25 -5.15 4.32 6.05
CA PHE A 25 -4.38 3.23 5.44
C PHE A 25 -4.53 3.16 3.91
N VAL A 26 -3.44 2.80 3.21
CA VAL A 26 -3.43 2.55 1.76
C VAL A 26 -2.67 1.27 1.42
N VAL A 27 -3.15 0.53 0.42
CA VAL A 27 -2.42 -0.59 -0.21
C VAL A 27 -2.25 -0.32 -1.69
N GLU A 28 -1.01 -0.46 -2.16
CA GLU A 28 -0.65 -0.44 -3.58
C GLU A 28 -0.07 -1.79 -3.98
N LEU A 29 -0.52 -2.31 -5.12
CA LEU A 29 0.04 -3.51 -5.73
C LEU A 29 0.77 -3.10 -7.01
N ARG A 30 2.08 -3.32 -7.06
CA ARG A 30 2.89 -3.00 -8.24
C ARG A 30 2.42 -3.81 -9.45
N SER A 31 1.99 -3.11 -10.50
CA SER A 31 1.65 -3.75 -11.78
C SER A 31 2.90 -3.97 -12.65
N ASN A 32 2.70 -4.65 -13.79
CA ASN A 32 3.77 -4.89 -14.74
C ASN A 32 4.33 -3.60 -15.38
N SER A 33 3.49 -2.58 -15.57
CA SER A 33 3.90 -1.29 -16.14
C SER A 33 4.51 -0.33 -15.13
N ASP A 34 4.33 -0.57 -13.83
CA ASP A 34 4.82 0.35 -12.80
C ASP A 34 6.31 0.14 -12.51
N THR A 35 7.01 1.26 -12.32
CA THR A 35 8.36 1.25 -11.74
C THR A 35 8.26 1.26 -10.22
N LEU A 36 9.23 0.62 -9.56
CA LEU A 36 9.26 0.62 -8.10
C LEU A 36 9.43 2.04 -7.56
N ALA A 37 10.37 2.80 -8.12
CA ALA A 37 10.67 4.18 -7.70
C ALA A 37 9.42 5.08 -7.74
N SER A 38 8.65 5.06 -8.84
CA SER A 38 7.43 5.87 -8.94
C SER A 38 6.38 5.52 -7.89
N LEU A 39 6.29 4.25 -7.48
CA LEU A 39 5.39 3.84 -6.40
C LEU A 39 5.94 4.27 -5.04
N GLN A 40 7.24 4.16 -4.79
CA GLN A 40 7.86 4.61 -3.54
C GLN A 40 7.70 6.13 -3.33
N GLU A 41 7.83 6.93 -4.39
CA GLU A 41 7.52 8.37 -4.39
C GLU A 41 6.07 8.63 -3.99
N LYS A 42 5.13 7.90 -4.61
CA LYS A 42 3.70 7.98 -4.30
C LYS A 42 3.38 7.59 -2.85
N MET A 43 4.03 6.56 -2.33
CA MET A 43 3.88 6.16 -0.92
C MET A 43 4.36 7.26 0.03
N THR A 44 5.46 7.94 -0.32
CA THR A 44 5.98 9.09 0.46
C THR A 44 4.99 10.25 0.43
N GLU A 45 4.40 10.56 -0.72
CA GLU A 45 3.33 11.57 -0.85
C GLU A 45 2.11 11.23 0.01
N TYR A 46 1.70 9.96 0.06
CA TYR A 46 0.60 9.53 0.92
C TYR A 46 0.89 9.74 2.39
N ILE A 47 2.06 9.35 2.87
CA ILE A 47 2.46 9.59 4.26
C ILE A 47 2.51 11.09 4.57
N ALA A 48 3.08 11.90 3.66
CA ALA A 48 3.14 13.36 3.80
C ALA A 48 1.74 14.01 3.86
N ASN A 49 0.75 13.42 3.19
CA ASN A 49 -0.64 13.87 3.20
C ASN A 49 -1.47 13.33 4.37
N GLY A 50 -0.86 12.63 5.33
CA GLY A 50 -1.51 12.20 6.57
C GLY A 50 -1.99 10.74 6.59
N VAL A 51 -1.60 9.93 5.60
CA VAL A 51 -1.79 8.47 5.70
C VAL A 51 -0.89 7.91 6.80
N ARG A 52 -1.45 7.04 7.65
CA ARG A 52 -0.75 6.51 8.83
C ARG A 52 -0.05 5.18 8.54
N LEU A 53 -0.58 4.39 7.62
CA LEU A 53 0.04 3.15 7.16
C LEU A 53 -0.08 3.01 5.64
N GLY A 54 1.05 2.77 4.98
CA GLY A 54 1.10 2.46 3.57
C GLY A 54 1.75 1.10 3.33
N VAL A 55 1.10 0.24 2.55
CA VAL A 55 1.64 -1.08 2.17
C VAL A 55 1.79 -1.15 0.66
N LEU A 56 3.04 -1.18 0.18
CA LEU A 56 3.36 -1.39 -1.22
C LEU A 56 3.82 -2.83 -1.42
N ILE A 57 3.05 -3.59 -2.19
CA ILE A 57 3.35 -4.97 -2.55
C ILE A 57 4.09 -4.95 -3.88
N ASP A 58 5.30 -5.48 -3.91
CA ASP A 58 6.10 -5.68 -5.12
C ASP A 58 6.23 -7.18 -5.42
N PRO A 59 5.30 -7.76 -6.21
CA PRO A 59 5.37 -9.16 -6.59
C PRO A 59 6.63 -9.48 -7.40
N LYS A 60 7.14 -8.55 -8.21
CA LYS A 60 8.28 -8.83 -9.09
C LYS A 60 9.55 -9.16 -8.30
N ASN A 61 9.71 -8.50 -7.15
CA ASN A 61 10.81 -8.74 -6.22
C ASN A 61 10.40 -9.63 -5.03
N CYS A 62 9.15 -10.11 -5.00
CA CYS A 62 8.57 -10.81 -3.86
C CYS A 62 8.72 -10.03 -2.53
N GLN A 63 8.57 -8.71 -2.57
CA GLN A 63 8.77 -7.84 -1.42
C GLN A 63 7.49 -7.12 -1.01
N VAL A 64 7.41 -6.76 0.26
CA VAL A 64 6.42 -5.81 0.76
C VAL A 64 7.14 -4.67 1.46
N HIS A 65 6.84 -3.45 1.05
CA HIS A 65 7.35 -2.23 1.65
C HIS A 65 6.26 -1.62 2.54
N ILE A 66 6.60 -1.34 3.80
CA ILE A 66 5.69 -0.79 4.80
C ILE A 66 6.15 0.62 5.15
N TYR A 67 5.24 1.57 5.01
CA TYR A 67 5.45 2.99 5.23
C TYR A 67 4.64 3.46 6.43
N ARG A 68 5.28 4.20 7.33
CA ARG A 68 4.65 4.90 8.45
C ARG A 68 5.28 6.30 8.58
N PRO A 69 4.57 7.27 9.18
CA PRO A 69 5.12 8.59 9.46
C PRO A 69 6.44 8.53 10.23
N ASP A 70 7.36 9.41 9.85
CA ASP A 70 8.66 9.63 10.53
C ASP A 70 9.55 8.38 10.62
N GLN A 71 9.35 7.40 9.74
CA GLN A 71 10.09 6.14 9.71
C GLN A 71 10.64 5.86 8.31
N THR A 72 11.82 5.26 8.26
CA THR A 72 12.31 4.65 7.02
C THR A 72 11.43 3.46 6.65
N PRO A 73 11.10 3.24 5.37
CA PRO A 73 10.26 2.12 4.98
C PRO A 73 10.85 0.78 5.43
N GLU A 74 10.03 -0.05 6.08
CA GLU A 74 10.37 -1.42 6.40
C GLU A 74 10.18 -2.28 5.14
N ILE A 75 11.12 -3.18 4.86
CA ILE A 75 11.07 -4.06 3.69
C ILE A 75 11.05 -5.49 4.20
N LEU A 76 9.98 -6.20 3.86
CA LEU A 76 9.82 -7.62 4.14
C LEU A 76 10.11 -8.43 2.88
N ASP A 77 11.07 -9.34 2.96
CA ASP A 77 11.43 -10.26 1.89
C ASP A 77 10.56 -11.51 1.95
N HIS A 78 9.77 -11.73 0.90
CA HIS A 78 8.84 -12.85 0.70
C HIS A 78 8.03 -13.24 1.95
N PRO A 79 7.32 -12.29 2.60
CA PRO A 79 6.55 -12.59 3.80
C PRO A 79 5.36 -13.51 3.51
N GLU A 80 5.03 -14.39 4.44
CA GLU A 80 3.78 -15.16 4.40
C GLU A 80 2.54 -14.28 4.68
N SER A 81 2.71 -13.29 5.56
CA SER A 81 1.70 -12.30 5.89
C SER A 81 2.31 -10.97 6.33
N VAL A 82 1.54 -9.90 6.17
CA VAL A 82 1.90 -8.55 6.60
C VAL A 82 1.03 -8.17 7.79
N ASN A 83 1.66 -7.73 8.89
CA ASN A 83 0.96 -7.18 10.05
C ASN A 83 0.70 -5.69 9.84
N CYS A 84 -0.55 -5.27 10.00
CA CYS A 84 -0.98 -3.87 9.84
C CYS A 84 -1.25 -3.16 11.17
N GLU A 85 -0.82 -3.72 12.29
CA GLU A 85 -0.90 -3.06 13.59
C GLU A 85 0.09 -1.89 13.71
N PRO A 86 -0.25 -0.82 14.46
CA PRO A 86 -1.50 -0.61 15.20
C PRO A 86 -2.65 0.02 14.37
N GLU A 87 -2.42 0.37 13.10
CA GLU A 87 -3.40 1.14 12.30
C GLU A 87 -4.63 0.31 11.90
N MET A 88 -4.45 -1.00 11.70
CA MET A 88 -5.52 -1.97 11.50
C MET A 88 -5.36 -3.16 12.46
N PRO A 89 -5.84 -3.03 13.71
CA PRO A 89 -5.80 -4.10 14.69
C PRO A 89 -6.51 -5.37 14.20
N LEU A 90 -5.93 -6.53 14.52
CA LEU A 90 -6.47 -7.86 14.15
C LEU A 90 -6.52 -8.15 12.63
N PHE A 91 -6.04 -7.24 11.78
CA PHE A 91 -5.93 -7.48 10.35
C PHE A 91 -4.55 -7.98 9.98
N GLN A 92 -4.50 -9.10 9.23
CA GLN A 92 -3.29 -9.59 8.61
C GLN A 92 -3.54 -9.84 7.13
N LEU A 93 -2.72 -9.22 6.29
CA LEU A 93 -2.77 -9.48 4.85
C LEU A 93 -2.02 -10.77 4.54
N LYS A 94 -2.73 -11.82 4.10
CA LYS A 94 -2.12 -13.10 3.69
C LYS A 94 -1.61 -13.02 2.26
N MET A 95 -0.33 -13.33 2.06
CA MET A 95 0.35 -13.09 0.78
C MET A 95 0.32 -14.27 -0.20
N ALA A 96 -0.07 -15.46 0.26
CA ALA A 96 -0.10 -16.68 -0.56
C ALA A 96 -0.91 -16.56 -1.87
N LYS A 97 -1.93 -15.69 -1.93
CA LYS A 97 -2.68 -15.43 -3.19
C LYS A 97 -1.96 -14.47 -4.13
N VAL A 98 -1.17 -13.55 -3.59
CA VAL A 98 -0.39 -12.58 -4.36
C VAL A 98 0.77 -13.30 -5.05
N TRP A 99 1.51 -14.13 -4.30
CA TRP A 99 2.68 -14.84 -4.81
C TRP A 99 2.36 -15.90 -5.86
N ARG A 100 1.17 -16.52 -5.80
CA ARG A 100 0.74 -17.54 -6.77
C ARG A 100 0.46 -17.03 -8.19
N LYS A 101 0.42 -15.71 -8.41
CA LYS A 101 0.10 -15.11 -9.72
C LYS A 101 1.33 -14.73 -10.54
N LEU A 102 2.49 -15.30 -10.22
CA LEU A 102 3.73 -15.17 -10.97
C LEU A 102 4.19 -16.53 -11.48
#